data_AF-A0A523N5J5-F1
#
_entry.id   AF-A0A523N5J5-F1
#
_cell.length_a   1.000
_cell.length_b   1.000
_cell.length_c   1.000
_cell.angle_alpha   90.00
_cell.angle_beta   90.00
_cell.angle_gamma   90.00
#
_symmetry.space_group_name_H-M   'P 1'
#
loop_
_entity.id
_entity.type
_entity.pdbx_description
1 polymer ?
#
loop_
_entity_poly.entity_id
_entity_poly.type
_entity_poly.pdbx_seq_one_letter_code
_entity_poly.pdbx_strand_id
1 'polypeptide(L)'
;MSQSHIEYLDPKFDPAQWVAATRKRMALVVYIDWMFFSVFLGLVNYAALAMNPGWTQLSFPVQLMSFISLELVFCRIDMPSPGTHLLSIRMVKVRVHDSRLSRILNNRLPMVDCRIKTGESWLTMILAVLLLNNGVKGLVRWTMWTPPIPLFGMEFSDTVAYSAMAGMGAAECLLAYLVFQLRPSALFLGLGYFILQLASTVTSWALWDPWITEYTLRRRDFQGLPIRDGEIEFLQNITPEILVAVITAFLLAFLWAHKQLKHKAS
;
A
#
# COMPACT_ATOMS: atom_id res chain seq x y z
N MET A 1 -7.83 41.47 10.25
CA MET A 1 -7.31 40.10 10.43
C MET A 1 -5.79 40.17 10.30
N SER A 2 -5.06 39.97 11.40
CA SER A 2 -3.60 39.92 11.37
C SER A 2 -3.17 38.69 10.57
N GLN A 3 -2.45 38.89 9.45
CA GLN A 3 -1.82 37.78 8.74
C GLN A 3 -0.72 37.25 9.64
N SER A 4 -0.89 36.01 10.13
CA SER A 4 0.19 35.33 10.84
C SER A 4 1.37 35.18 9.89
N HIS A 5 2.44 35.94 10.14
CA HIS A 5 3.70 35.78 9.41
C HIS A 5 4.30 34.42 9.76
N ILE A 6 4.36 33.54 8.75
CA ILE A 6 5.05 32.24 8.82
C ILE A 6 6.42 32.44 8.17
N GLU A 7 7.49 32.26 8.94
CA GLU A 7 8.87 32.31 8.45
C GLU A 7 9.35 30.87 8.19
N TYR A 8 9.74 30.56 6.96
CA TYR A 8 10.30 29.27 6.59
C TYR A 8 11.80 29.22 6.94
N LEU A 9 12.23 28.20 7.68
CA LEU A 9 13.61 28.12 8.18
C LEU A 9 14.57 27.41 7.21
N ASP A 10 14.07 26.78 6.15
CA ASP A 10 14.90 26.12 5.14
C ASP A 10 15.14 27.08 3.96
N PRO A 11 16.39 27.53 3.72
CA PRO A 11 16.72 28.47 2.64
C PRO A 11 16.53 27.87 1.24
N LYS A 12 16.45 26.54 1.10
CA LYS A 12 16.18 25.87 -0.18
C LYS A 12 14.68 25.67 -0.44
N PHE A 13 13.83 26.08 0.49
CA PHE A 13 12.39 25.92 0.37
C PHE A 13 11.78 27.07 -0.42
N ASP A 14 11.26 26.77 -1.61
CA ASP A 14 10.50 27.73 -2.43
C ASP A 14 9.00 27.62 -2.11
N PRO A 15 8.41 28.55 -1.34
CA PRO A 15 7.00 28.47 -0.95
C PRO A 15 6.04 28.53 -2.15
N ALA A 16 6.46 28.96 -3.34
CA ALA A 16 5.61 28.96 -4.53
C ALA A 16 5.33 27.55 -5.08
N GLN A 17 6.24 26.60 -4.83
CA GLN A 17 6.13 25.22 -5.33
C GLN A 17 5.46 24.26 -4.36
N TRP A 18 5.15 24.72 -3.14
CA TRP A 18 4.70 23.87 -2.06
C TRP A 18 3.46 24.43 -1.38
N VAL A 19 2.54 23.54 -1.03
CA VAL A 19 1.26 23.87 -0.44
C VAL A 19 1.01 22.98 0.76
N ALA A 20 0.31 23.51 1.77
CA ALA A 20 -0.02 22.72 2.95
C ALA A 20 -0.78 21.44 2.57
N ALA A 21 -0.33 20.32 3.15
CA ALA A 21 -0.97 19.03 2.99
C ALA A 21 -2.39 19.06 3.56
N THR A 22 -3.32 18.39 2.88
CA THR A 22 -4.70 18.30 3.34
C THR A 22 -4.83 17.32 4.50
N ARG A 23 -5.86 17.47 5.35
CA ARG A 23 -6.17 16.49 6.40
C ARG A 23 -6.35 15.07 5.86
N LYS A 24 -6.90 14.93 4.64
CA LYS A 24 -7.05 13.65 3.94
C LYS A 24 -5.71 12.98 3.67
N ARG A 25 -4.73 13.74 3.16
CA ARG A 25 -3.37 13.24 2.94
C ARG A 25 -2.68 12.84 4.24
N MET A 26 -2.85 13.64 5.30
CA MET A 26 -2.30 13.28 6.62
C MET A 26 -2.94 12.01 7.20
N ALA A 27 -4.25 11.81 7.03
CA ALA A 27 -4.90 10.56 7.42
C ALA A 27 -4.36 9.36 6.61
N LEU A 28 -4.10 9.56 5.30
CA LEU A 28 -3.48 8.54 4.47
C LEU A 28 -2.04 8.23 4.87
N VAL A 29 -1.24 9.21 5.34
CA VAL A 29 0.10 8.96 5.89
C VAL A 29 0.01 7.92 7.00
N VAL A 30 -0.82 8.17 8.02
CA VAL A 30 -0.99 7.27 9.17
C VAL A 30 -1.47 5.89 8.73
N TYR A 31 -2.40 5.82 7.77
CA TYR A 31 -2.89 4.55 7.23
C TYR A 31 -1.78 3.77 6.50
N ILE A 32 -0.98 4.46 5.69
CA ILE A 32 0.15 3.85 4.97
C ILE A 32 1.21 3.36 5.95
N ASP A 33 1.55 4.16 6.95
CA ASP A 33 2.51 3.79 7.99
C ASP A 33 2.04 2.56 8.76
N TRP A 34 0.74 2.51 9.13
CA TRP A 34 0.13 1.33 9.74
C TRP A 34 0.23 0.08 8.85
N MET A 35 0.02 0.21 7.53
CA MET A 35 0.12 -0.91 6.60
C MET A 35 1.55 -1.48 6.55
N PHE A 36 2.57 -0.63 6.41
CA PHE A 36 3.96 -1.10 6.39
C PHE A 36 4.41 -1.64 7.74
N PHE A 37 3.99 -1.01 8.84
CA PHE A 37 4.19 -1.54 10.19
C PHE A 37 3.59 -2.94 10.34
N SER A 38 2.38 -3.16 9.83
CA SER A 38 1.70 -4.46 9.87
C SER A 38 2.44 -5.53 9.06
N VAL A 39 2.99 -5.19 7.89
CA VAL A 39 3.84 -6.11 7.10
C VAL A 39 5.10 -6.47 7.86
N PHE A 40 5.81 -5.46 8.38
CA PHE A 40 7.02 -5.68 9.18
C PHE A 40 6.73 -6.61 10.36
N LEU A 41 5.65 -6.33 11.09
CA LEU A 41 5.26 -7.14 12.23
C LEU A 41 4.87 -8.57 11.83
N GLY A 42 4.16 -8.74 10.71
CA GLY A 42 3.84 -10.06 10.16
C GLY A 42 5.09 -10.89 9.85
N LEU A 43 6.09 -10.27 9.21
CA LEU A 43 7.37 -10.91 8.90
C LEU A 43 8.16 -11.25 10.17
N VAL A 44 8.20 -10.35 11.16
CA VAL A 44 8.86 -10.59 12.46
C VAL A 44 8.18 -11.74 13.20
N ASN A 45 6.84 -11.76 13.25
CA ASN A 45 6.09 -12.85 13.88
C ASN A 45 6.36 -14.19 13.19
N TYR A 46 6.40 -14.21 11.86
CA TYR A 46 6.74 -15.41 11.10
C TYR A 46 8.16 -15.91 11.44
N ALA A 47 9.16 -15.03 11.43
CA ALA A 47 10.53 -15.39 11.77
C ALA A 47 10.66 -15.88 13.23
N ALA A 48 9.97 -15.22 14.16
CA ALA A 48 9.97 -15.58 15.57
C ALA A 48 9.32 -16.96 15.81
N LEU A 49 8.18 -17.23 15.18
CA LEU A 49 7.52 -18.54 15.22
C LEU A 49 8.39 -19.65 14.63
N ALA A 50 9.12 -19.37 13.54
CA ALA A 50 10.05 -20.32 12.94
C ALA A 50 11.22 -20.65 13.89
N MET A 51 11.66 -19.69 14.71
CA MET A 51 12.73 -19.91 15.70
C MET A 51 12.22 -20.56 16.99
N ASN A 52 11.00 -20.25 17.41
CA ASN A 52 10.38 -20.79 18.61
C ASN A 52 8.86 -20.96 18.44
N PRO A 53 8.38 -22.18 18.12
CA PRO A 53 6.95 -22.45 17.90
C PRO A 53 6.04 -22.16 19.11
N GLY A 54 6.60 -22.04 20.31
CA GLY A 54 5.84 -21.72 21.52
C GLY A 54 5.48 -20.23 21.66
N TRP A 55 5.98 -19.36 20.80
CA TRP A 55 5.68 -17.93 20.87
C TRP A 55 4.29 -17.62 20.32
N THR A 56 3.54 -16.79 21.04
CA THR A 56 2.22 -16.34 20.60
C THR A 56 2.31 -15.06 19.79
N GLN A 57 1.40 -14.88 18.84
CA GLN A 57 1.29 -13.62 18.11
C GLN A 57 0.91 -12.49 19.07
N LEU A 58 1.49 -11.30 18.86
CA LEU A 58 1.12 -10.11 19.63
C LEU A 58 -0.38 -9.84 19.50
N SER A 59 -1.05 -9.58 20.62
CA SER A 59 -2.47 -9.18 20.60
C SER A 59 -2.64 -7.82 19.92
N PHE A 60 -3.77 -7.61 19.26
CA PHE A 60 -4.04 -6.36 18.52
C PHE A 60 -3.79 -5.08 19.35
N PRO A 61 -4.19 -4.98 20.63
CA PRO A 61 -3.87 -3.80 21.44
C PRO A 61 -2.37 -3.54 21.58
N VAL A 62 -1.55 -4.59 21.71
CA VAL A 62 -0.09 -4.45 21.79
C VAL A 62 0.46 -3.93 20.46
N GLN A 63 -0.01 -4.48 19.33
CA GLN A 63 0.40 -4.02 18.00
C GLN A 63 0.08 -2.52 17.80
N LEU A 64 -1.13 -2.10 18.21
CA LEU A 64 -1.56 -0.71 18.11
C LEU A 64 -0.71 0.22 19.00
N MET A 65 -0.41 -0.18 20.23
CA MET A 65 0.44 0.61 21.13
C MET A 65 1.88 0.71 20.62
N SER A 66 2.42 -0.36 20.05
CA SER A 66 3.73 -0.36 19.39
C SER A 66 3.76 0.60 18.20
N PHE A 67 2.72 0.61 17.37
CA PHE A 67 2.61 1.54 16.25
C PHE A 67 2.54 3.00 16.71
N ILE A 68 1.69 3.32 17.69
CA ILE A 68 1.59 4.67 18.25
C ILE A 68 2.94 5.14 18.79
N SER A 69 3.66 4.25 19.48
CA SER A 69 4.98 4.54 20.02
C SER A 69 6.00 4.83 18.91
N LEU A 70 5.97 4.05 17.82
CA LEU A 70 6.83 4.25 16.65
C LEU A 70 6.53 5.60 15.96
N GLU A 71 5.25 5.93 15.76
CA GLU A 71 4.83 7.21 15.18
C GLU A 71 5.28 8.41 16.02
N LEU A 72 5.17 8.32 17.35
CA LEU A 72 5.68 9.34 18.25
C LEU A 72 7.20 9.50 18.15
N VAL A 73 7.94 8.39 17.97
CA VAL A 73 9.39 8.43 17.73
C VAL A 73 9.68 9.13 16.40
N PHE A 74 9.05 8.73 15.28
CA PHE A 74 9.25 9.38 13.98
C PHE A 74 8.97 10.88 14.02
N CYS A 75 7.88 11.28 14.68
CA CYS A 75 7.56 12.69 14.90
C CYS A 75 8.68 13.42 15.67
N ARG A 76 9.25 12.79 16.70
CA ARG A 76 10.28 13.39 17.54
C ARG A 76 11.62 13.54 16.83
N ILE A 77 12.07 12.51 16.10
CA ILE A 77 13.39 12.48 15.45
C ILE A 77 13.43 13.11 14.06
N ASP A 78 12.30 13.61 13.54
CA ASP A 78 12.22 14.25 12.21
C ASP A 78 12.61 13.30 11.07
N MET A 79 12.36 12.00 11.25
CA MET A 79 12.59 10.99 10.23
C MET A 79 11.34 10.86 9.36
N PRO A 80 11.48 10.87 8.02
CA PRO A 80 10.34 10.66 7.13
C PRO A 80 9.80 9.23 7.32
N SER A 81 8.50 9.13 7.62
CA SER A 81 7.80 7.85 7.63
C SER A 81 7.55 7.36 6.19
N PRO A 82 7.35 6.05 5.98
CA PRO A 82 6.96 5.50 4.68
C PRO A 82 5.80 6.26 4.02
N GLY A 83 4.77 6.61 4.78
CA GLY A 83 3.59 7.35 4.34
C GLY A 83 3.92 8.76 3.88
N THR A 84 4.76 9.49 4.62
CA THR A 84 5.20 10.82 4.18
C THR A 84 6.00 10.76 2.88
N HIS A 85 6.90 9.78 2.75
CA HIS A 85 7.70 9.59 1.55
C HIS A 85 6.83 9.18 0.34
N LEU A 86 5.90 8.23 0.53
CA LEU A 86 5.00 7.75 -0.52
C LEU A 86 4.12 8.86 -1.08
N LEU A 87 3.60 9.72 -0.21
CA LEU A 87 2.71 10.82 -0.59
C LEU A 87 3.44 12.11 -0.98
N SER A 88 4.79 12.10 -1.05
CA SER A 88 5.60 13.30 -1.32
C SER A 88 5.30 14.46 -0.37
N ILE A 89 5.13 14.12 0.91
CA ILE A 89 4.95 15.10 1.98
C ILE A 89 6.30 15.39 2.60
N ARG A 90 6.69 16.66 2.54
CA ARG A 90 7.89 17.17 3.20
C ARG A 90 7.48 17.91 4.47
N MET A 91 8.08 17.53 5.60
CA MET A 91 7.93 18.26 6.84
C MET A 91 8.88 19.47 6.81
N VAL A 92 8.32 20.68 6.82
CA VAL A 92 9.09 21.92 6.72
C VAL A 92 9.11 22.61 8.08
N LYS A 93 10.30 22.96 8.57
CA LYS A 93 10.47 23.72 9.80
C LYS A 93 10.05 25.17 9.56
N VAL A 94 9.16 25.66 10.41
CA VAL A 94 8.62 27.02 10.33
C VAL A 94 8.68 27.69 11.68
N ARG A 95 8.99 28.98 11.69
CA ARG A 95 8.80 29.82 12.86
C ARG A 95 7.46 30.53 12.73
N VAL A 96 6.57 30.27 13.69
CA VAL A 96 5.25 30.89 13.78
C VAL A 96 5.26 31.84 14.96
N HIS A 97 5.06 33.14 14.72
CA HIS A 97 5.06 34.15 15.79
C HIS A 97 3.83 34.08 16.70
N ASP A 98 2.76 33.40 16.27
CA ASP A 98 1.59 33.12 17.11
C ASP A 98 1.85 31.91 18.02
N SER A 99 1.84 32.15 19.34
CA SER A 99 2.13 31.14 20.36
C SER A 99 1.11 30.00 20.41
N ARG A 100 -0.15 30.23 19.99
CA ARG A 100 -1.17 29.17 19.92
C ARG A 100 -0.89 28.24 18.74
N LEU A 101 -0.62 28.81 17.57
CA LEU A 101 -0.31 28.04 16.36
C LEU A 101 1.04 27.34 16.47
N SER A 102 2.05 27.97 17.07
CA SER A 102 3.35 27.35 17.31
C SER A 102 3.24 26.08 18.15
N ARG A 103 2.38 26.08 19.20
CA ARG A 103 2.15 24.90 20.04
C ARG A 103 1.43 23.77 19.29
N ILE A 104 0.51 24.09 18.39
CA ILE A 104 -0.25 23.10 17.61
C ILE A 104 0.62 22.49 16.50
N LEU A 105 1.36 23.33 15.78
CA LEU A 105 2.18 22.92 14.65
C LEU A 105 3.53 22.34 15.08
N ASN A 106 3.92 22.50 16.35
CA ASN A 106 5.25 22.16 16.85
C ASN A 106 6.37 22.71 15.94
N ASN A 107 6.16 23.92 15.39
CA ASN A 107 7.03 24.57 14.42
C ASN A 107 7.33 23.75 13.15
N ARG A 108 6.39 22.87 12.74
CA ARG A 108 6.48 22.08 11.51
C ARG A 108 5.18 22.16 10.72
N LEU A 109 5.32 22.29 9.40
CA LEU A 109 4.19 22.25 8.47
C LEU A 109 4.39 21.13 7.45
N PRO A 110 3.44 20.19 7.32
CA PRO A 110 3.46 19.20 6.26
C PRO A 110 3.11 19.89 4.94
N MET A 111 4.05 19.87 3.99
CA MET A 111 3.91 20.50 2.68
C MET A 111 3.94 19.43 1.59
N VAL A 112 3.15 19.61 0.53
CA VAL A 112 3.13 18.77 -0.67
C VAL A 112 3.43 19.63 -1.89
N ASP A 113 4.07 19.06 -2.90
CA ASP A 113 4.30 19.73 -4.18
C ASP A 113 2.96 20.19 -4.80
N CYS A 114 2.89 21.46 -5.20
CA CYS A 114 1.75 22.06 -5.87
C CYS A 114 1.28 21.21 -7.05
N ARG A 115 2.21 20.66 -7.85
CA ARG A 115 1.92 19.84 -9.04
C ARG A 115 1.11 18.60 -8.68
N ILE A 116 1.50 17.93 -7.60
CA ILE A 116 0.81 16.73 -7.12
C ILE A 116 -0.58 17.13 -6.64
N LYS A 117 -0.70 18.19 -5.83
CA LYS A 117 -1.99 18.63 -5.31
C LYS A 117 -2.98 19.05 -6.41
N THR A 118 -2.50 19.70 -7.47
CA THR A 118 -3.35 20.15 -8.59
C THR A 118 -3.69 19.04 -9.58
N GLY A 119 -2.79 18.06 -9.75
CA GLY A 119 -2.98 16.95 -10.69
C GLY A 119 -3.72 15.75 -10.10
N GLU A 120 -3.80 15.65 -8.78
CA GLU A 120 -4.46 14.55 -8.07
C GLU A 120 -5.97 14.58 -8.27
N SER A 121 -6.53 13.39 -8.54
CA SER A 121 -7.96 13.15 -8.57
C SER A 121 -8.32 12.05 -7.57
N TRP A 122 -9.61 11.92 -7.24
CA TRP A 122 -10.09 10.78 -6.46
C TRP A 122 -9.74 9.43 -7.10
N LEU A 123 -9.78 9.34 -8.44
CA LEU A 123 -9.42 8.11 -9.15
C LEU A 123 -7.97 7.72 -8.88
N THR A 124 -7.02 8.64 -9.02
CA THR A 124 -5.60 8.36 -8.80
C THR A 124 -5.30 8.01 -7.33
N MET A 125 -6.00 8.67 -6.38
CA MET A 125 -5.91 8.32 -4.96
C MET A 125 -6.40 6.90 -4.68
N ILE A 126 -7.61 6.57 -5.14
CA ILE A 126 -8.22 5.26 -4.89
C ILE A 126 -7.38 4.18 -5.57
N LEU A 127 -6.97 4.40 -6.82
CA LEU A 127 -6.10 3.48 -7.55
C LEU A 127 -4.80 3.20 -6.78
N ALA A 128 -4.11 4.24 -6.31
CA ALA A 128 -2.87 4.08 -5.55
C ALA A 128 -3.10 3.37 -4.21
N VAL A 129 -4.18 3.69 -3.47
CA VAL A 129 -4.51 3.03 -2.20
C VAL A 129 -4.84 1.55 -2.42
N LEU A 130 -5.61 1.21 -3.47
CA LEU A 130 -5.94 -0.17 -3.78
C LEU A 130 -4.70 -0.98 -4.18
N LEU A 131 -3.82 -0.41 -5.02
CA LEU A 131 -2.54 -1.02 -5.38
C LEU A 131 -1.66 -1.23 -4.16
N LEU A 132 -1.55 -0.22 -3.28
CA LEU A 132 -0.74 -0.32 -2.09
C LEU A 132 -1.29 -1.38 -1.13
N ASN A 133 -2.61 -1.42 -0.92
CA ASN A 133 -3.26 -2.41 -0.06
C ASN A 133 -3.09 -3.83 -0.60
N ASN A 134 -3.19 -4.03 -1.93
CA ASN A 134 -2.92 -5.34 -2.52
C ASN A 134 -1.44 -5.72 -2.42
N GLY A 135 -0.56 -4.77 -2.70
CA GLY A 135 0.89 -4.98 -2.68
C GLY A 135 1.41 -5.36 -1.29
N VAL A 136 1.00 -4.60 -0.27
CA VAL A 136 1.29 -4.85 1.15
C VAL A 136 0.80 -6.24 1.56
N LYS A 137 -0.38 -6.66 1.11
CA LYS A 137 -0.88 -8.04 1.34
C LYS A 137 -0.01 -9.07 0.62
N GLY A 138 0.38 -8.83 -0.63
CA GLY A 138 1.26 -9.72 -1.41
C GLY A 138 2.62 -9.93 -0.74
N LEU A 139 3.15 -8.90 -0.07
CA LEU A 139 4.43 -8.97 0.67
C LEU A 139 4.41 -9.91 1.87
N VAL A 140 3.25 -10.22 2.45
CA VAL A 140 3.14 -10.98 3.70
C VAL A 140 2.21 -12.20 3.62
N ARG A 141 1.25 -12.26 2.70
CA ARG A 141 0.26 -13.35 2.65
C ARG A 141 0.86 -14.75 2.49
N TRP A 142 2.03 -14.85 1.88
CA TRP A 142 2.77 -16.12 1.78
C TRP A 142 3.18 -16.66 3.16
N THR A 143 3.34 -15.81 4.19
CA THR A 143 3.57 -16.23 5.58
C THR A 143 2.29 -16.69 6.30
N MET A 144 1.12 -16.52 5.66
CA MET A 144 -0.20 -16.78 6.23
C MET A 144 -0.88 -17.97 5.55
N TRP A 145 -0.13 -19.01 5.20
CA TRP A 145 -0.67 -20.28 4.67
C TRP A 145 -1.38 -20.16 3.32
N THR A 146 -1.15 -19.07 2.58
CA THR A 146 -1.68 -18.94 1.22
C THR A 146 -0.91 -19.90 0.31
N PRO A 147 -1.59 -20.82 -0.40
CA PRO A 147 -0.90 -21.71 -1.32
C PRO A 147 -0.31 -20.92 -2.50
N PRO A 148 0.76 -21.42 -3.12
CA PRO A 148 1.34 -20.90 -4.35
C PRO A 148 0.31 -20.46 -5.39
N ILE A 149 0.28 -19.17 -5.76
CA ILE A 149 -0.60 -18.71 -6.84
C ILE A 149 -0.14 -19.35 -8.17
N PRO A 150 -1.05 -19.90 -8.99
CA PRO A 150 -0.66 -20.45 -10.28
C PRO A 150 -0.24 -19.32 -11.23
N LEU A 151 0.99 -19.39 -11.75
CA LEU A 151 1.53 -18.38 -12.66
C LEU A 151 1.77 -18.98 -14.04
N PHE A 152 1.21 -18.34 -15.06
CA PHE A 152 1.38 -18.73 -16.47
C PHE A 152 1.10 -20.21 -16.78
N GLY A 153 0.10 -20.82 -16.12
CA GLY A 153 -0.24 -22.23 -16.31
C GLY A 153 0.82 -23.21 -15.79
N MET A 154 1.78 -22.77 -14.98
CA MET A 154 2.84 -23.59 -14.42
C MET A 154 2.68 -23.76 -12.91
N GLU A 155 3.00 -24.96 -12.43
CA GLU A 155 3.20 -25.23 -11.01
C GLU A 155 4.64 -24.89 -10.62
N PHE A 156 4.80 -24.16 -9.52
CA PHE A 156 6.09 -23.77 -8.99
C PHE A 156 6.32 -24.46 -7.65
N SER A 157 7.60 -24.66 -7.30
CA SER A 157 7.92 -24.98 -5.90
C SER A 157 7.50 -23.83 -4.99
N ASP A 158 7.14 -24.17 -3.75
CA ASP A 158 6.74 -23.22 -2.70
C ASP A 158 7.66 -21.99 -2.63
N THR A 159 8.97 -22.19 -2.60
CA THR A 159 9.94 -21.09 -2.51
C THR A 159 9.85 -20.13 -3.70
N VAL A 160 9.72 -20.64 -4.91
CA VAL A 160 9.62 -19.81 -6.13
C VAL A 160 8.29 -19.08 -6.14
N ALA A 161 7.20 -19.75 -5.78
CA ALA A 161 5.88 -19.14 -5.71
C ALA A 161 5.80 -18.03 -4.65
N TYR A 162 6.30 -18.26 -3.44
CA TYR A 162 6.33 -17.24 -2.38
C TYR A 162 7.20 -16.04 -2.78
N SER A 163 8.35 -16.30 -3.43
CA SER A 163 9.21 -15.24 -3.96
C SER A 163 8.51 -14.43 -5.05
N ALA A 164 7.78 -15.10 -5.95
CA ALA A 164 7.00 -14.45 -6.99
C ALA A 164 5.85 -13.62 -6.40
N MET A 165 5.14 -14.14 -5.38
CA MET A 165 4.08 -13.40 -4.66
C MET A 165 4.63 -12.15 -3.98
N ALA A 166 5.75 -12.25 -3.28
CA ALA A 166 6.41 -11.11 -2.68
C ALA A 166 6.89 -10.09 -3.74
N GLY A 167 7.43 -10.57 -4.86
CA GLY A 167 7.84 -9.73 -6.00
C GLY A 167 6.66 -9.00 -6.65
N MET A 168 5.53 -9.69 -6.85
CA MET A 168 4.29 -9.09 -7.34
C MET A 168 3.77 -8.04 -6.35
N GLY A 169 3.80 -8.33 -5.05
CA GLY A 169 3.39 -7.37 -4.02
C GLY A 169 4.28 -6.12 -3.97
N ALA A 170 5.60 -6.30 -4.10
CA ALA A 170 6.56 -5.20 -4.22
C ALA A 170 6.31 -4.35 -5.47
N ALA A 171 6.01 -4.98 -6.61
CA ALA A 171 5.68 -4.29 -7.85
C ALA A 171 4.40 -3.43 -7.70
N GLU A 172 3.36 -3.92 -7.03
CA GLU A 172 2.15 -3.15 -6.75
C GLU A 172 2.40 -1.98 -5.79
N CYS A 173 3.22 -2.17 -4.76
CA CYS A 173 3.65 -1.07 -3.88
C CYS A 173 4.42 0.01 -4.66
N LEU A 174 5.30 -0.39 -5.59
CA LEU A 174 6.03 0.53 -6.46
C LEU A 174 5.07 1.26 -7.42
N LEU A 175 4.11 0.55 -8.01
CA LEU A 175 3.08 1.18 -8.86
C LEU A 175 2.25 2.18 -8.07
N ALA A 176 1.83 1.84 -6.84
CA ALA A 176 1.14 2.77 -5.96
C ALA A 176 1.96 4.03 -5.69
N TYR A 177 3.26 3.87 -5.39
CA TYR A 177 4.18 5.00 -5.25
C TYR A 177 4.18 5.87 -6.50
N LEU A 178 4.39 5.29 -7.67
CA LEU A 178 4.44 6.05 -8.93
C LEU A 178 3.11 6.76 -9.22
N VAL A 179 1.96 6.15 -8.89
CA VAL A 179 0.63 6.77 -9.03
C VAL A 179 0.45 7.93 -8.02
N PHE A 180 0.83 7.77 -6.76
CA PHE A 180 0.78 8.87 -5.77
C PHE A 180 1.64 10.06 -6.18
N GLN A 181 2.76 9.79 -6.87
CA GLN A 181 3.69 10.78 -7.40
C GLN A 181 3.27 11.33 -8.77
N LEU A 182 2.14 10.87 -9.32
CA LEU A 182 1.64 11.20 -10.67
C LEU A 182 2.71 11.05 -11.76
N ARG A 183 3.58 10.03 -11.63
CA ARG A 183 4.67 9.79 -12.59
C ARG A 183 4.11 9.16 -13.86
N PRO A 184 4.55 9.58 -15.07
CA PRO A 184 4.09 9.00 -16.32
C PRO A 184 4.49 7.52 -16.48
N SER A 185 5.57 7.09 -15.84
CA SER A 185 5.98 5.69 -15.81
C SER A 185 4.93 4.78 -15.15
N ALA A 186 4.11 5.32 -14.23
CA ALA A 186 3.03 4.56 -13.59
C ALA A 186 2.06 3.98 -14.62
N LEU A 187 1.75 4.73 -15.68
CA LEU A 187 0.82 4.30 -16.72
C LEU A 187 1.35 3.07 -17.48
N PHE A 188 2.57 3.16 -18.00
CA PHE A 188 3.14 2.08 -18.81
C PHE A 188 3.46 0.84 -17.97
N LEU A 189 4.04 1.02 -16.78
CA LEU A 189 4.33 -0.08 -15.88
C LEU A 189 3.03 -0.72 -15.35
N GLY A 190 2.01 0.08 -15.04
CA GLY A 190 0.72 -0.41 -14.58
C GLY A 190 0.00 -1.23 -15.64
N LEU A 191 -0.11 -0.70 -16.87
CA LEU A 191 -0.70 -1.44 -17.99
C LEU A 191 0.06 -2.73 -18.27
N GLY A 192 1.38 -2.68 -18.35
CA GLY A 192 2.21 -3.88 -18.56
C GLY A 192 2.01 -4.93 -17.47
N TYR A 193 2.02 -4.50 -16.20
CA TYR A 193 1.80 -5.37 -15.05
C TYR A 193 0.44 -6.08 -15.10
N PHE A 194 -0.65 -5.34 -15.32
CA PHE A 194 -1.99 -5.93 -15.33
C PHE A 194 -2.28 -6.74 -16.59
N ILE A 195 -1.66 -6.44 -17.74
CA ILE A 195 -1.73 -7.31 -18.94
C ILE A 195 -1.04 -8.65 -18.65
N LEU A 196 0.15 -8.62 -18.01
CA LEU A 196 0.85 -9.84 -17.63
C LEU A 196 0.07 -10.66 -16.60
N GLN A 197 -0.53 -10.01 -15.59
CA GLN A 197 -1.43 -10.70 -14.67
C GLN A 197 -2.63 -11.30 -15.39
N LEU A 198 -3.27 -10.58 -16.31
CA LEU A 198 -4.42 -11.09 -17.07
C LEU A 198 -4.03 -12.32 -17.88
N ALA A 199 -2.91 -12.24 -18.61
CA ALA A 199 -2.38 -13.36 -19.39
C ALA A 199 -2.12 -14.58 -18.48
N SER A 200 -1.44 -14.36 -17.34
CA SER A 200 -1.20 -15.40 -16.34
C SER A 200 -2.50 -16.04 -15.86
N THR A 201 -3.47 -15.23 -15.42
CA THR A 201 -4.78 -15.70 -14.93
C THR A 201 -5.52 -16.54 -15.95
N VAL A 202 -5.53 -16.11 -17.22
CA VAL A 202 -6.19 -16.84 -18.32
C VAL A 202 -5.46 -18.15 -18.64
N THR A 203 -4.13 -18.15 -18.70
CA THR A 203 -3.36 -19.38 -18.94
C THR A 203 -3.43 -20.37 -17.78
N SER A 204 -3.64 -19.87 -16.56
CA SER A 204 -3.80 -20.66 -15.34
C SER A 204 -5.24 -21.08 -15.07
N TRP A 205 -6.17 -20.98 -16.03
CA TRP A 205 -7.61 -21.14 -15.78
C TRP A 205 -7.96 -22.43 -15.02
N ALA A 206 -7.44 -23.57 -15.51
CA ALA A 206 -7.67 -24.89 -14.91
C ALA A 206 -6.99 -25.10 -13.54
N LEU A 207 -6.04 -24.23 -13.16
CA LEU A 207 -5.30 -24.33 -11.90
C LEU A 207 -5.96 -23.52 -10.77
N TRP A 208 -6.96 -22.67 -11.08
CA TRP A 208 -7.65 -21.91 -10.04
C TRP A 208 -8.52 -22.80 -9.15
N ASP A 209 -9.22 -23.79 -9.68
CA ASP A 209 -10.08 -24.68 -8.89
C ASP A 209 -9.33 -25.44 -7.79
N PRO A 210 -8.20 -26.13 -8.07
CA PRO A 210 -7.41 -26.76 -7.02
C PRO A 210 -6.81 -25.73 -6.06
N TRP A 211 -6.36 -24.57 -6.56
CA TRP A 211 -5.83 -23.50 -5.71
C TRP A 211 -6.88 -22.95 -4.73
N ILE A 212 -8.12 -22.73 -5.17
CA ILE A 212 -9.23 -22.22 -4.34
C ILE A 212 -9.59 -23.24 -3.25
N THR A 213 -9.63 -24.52 -3.61
CA THR A 213 -9.86 -25.62 -2.66
C THR A 213 -8.82 -25.58 -1.55
N GLU A 214 -7.55 -25.58 -1.93
CA GLU A 214 -6.44 -25.56 -0.97
C GLU A 214 -6.40 -24.27 -0.14
N TYR A 215 -6.60 -23.12 -0.77
CA TYR A 215 -6.64 -21.82 -0.10
C TYR A 215 -7.74 -21.78 0.97
N THR A 216 -8.93 -22.28 0.64
CA THR A 216 -10.07 -22.33 1.55
C THR A 216 -9.80 -23.28 2.72
N LEU A 217 -9.28 -24.48 2.44
CA LEU A 217 -8.90 -25.47 3.46
C LEU A 217 -7.88 -24.88 4.45
N ARG A 218 -6.73 -24.39 3.95
CA ARG A 218 -5.66 -23.83 4.79
C ARG A 218 -6.13 -22.64 5.60
N ARG A 219 -6.95 -21.76 5.02
CA ARG A 219 -7.51 -20.60 5.72
C ARG A 219 -8.46 -21.01 6.84
N ARG A 220 -9.35 -21.99 6.60
CA ARG A 220 -10.33 -22.45 7.58
C ARG A 220 -9.66 -23.17 8.75
N ASP A 221 -8.67 -24.01 8.44
CA ASP A 221 -7.81 -24.66 9.44
C ASP A 221 -7.10 -23.62 10.32
N PHE A 222 -6.45 -22.62 9.71
CA PHE A 222 -5.82 -21.52 10.45
C PHE A 222 -6.79 -20.74 11.35
N GLN A 223 -8.05 -20.59 10.92
CA GLN A 223 -9.08 -19.90 11.69
C GLN A 223 -9.72 -20.78 12.78
N GLY A 224 -9.45 -22.10 12.78
CA GLY A 224 -10.16 -23.05 13.64
C GLY A 224 -11.66 -23.10 13.35
N LEU A 225 -12.07 -22.83 12.11
CA LEU A 225 -13.47 -22.82 11.68
C LEU A 225 -13.72 -23.93 10.66
N PRO A 226 -14.86 -24.64 10.71
CA PRO A 226 -15.18 -25.62 9.67
C PRO A 226 -15.48 -24.92 8.33
N ILE A 227 -15.23 -25.64 7.23
CA ILE A 227 -15.70 -25.24 5.90
C ILE A 227 -17.21 -25.34 5.86
N ARG A 228 -17.88 -24.34 5.27
CA ARG A 228 -19.33 -24.37 5.08
C ARG A 228 -19.68 -25.18 3.84
N ASP A 229 -20.83 -25.85 3.87
CA ASP A 229 -21.34 -26.60 2.73
C ASP A 229 -21.47 -25.68 1.50
N GLY A 230 -20.91 -26.12 0.37
CA GLY A 230 -20.91 -25.36 -0.89
C GLY A 230 -19.97 -24.15 -0.96
N GLU A 231 -19.18 -23.84 0.09
CA GLU A 231 -18.28 -22.68 0.09
C GLU A 231 -17.21 -22.76 -1.01
N ILE A 232 -16.58 -23.93 -1.16
CA ILE A 232 -15.52 -24.16 -2.16
C ILE A 232 -16.10 -24.05 -3.57
N GLU A 233 -17.22 -24.72 -3.84
CA GLU A 233 -17.90 -24.68 -5.14
C GLU A 233 -18.33 -23.25 -5.50
N PHE A 234 -18.90 -22.51 -4.54
CA PHE A 234 -19.24 -21.11 -4.73
C PHE A 234 -18.02 -20.26 -5.11
N LEU A 235 -16.89 -20.44 -4.41
CA LEU A 235 -15.67 -19.71 -4.71
C LEU A 235 -15.05 -20.10 -6.06
N GLN A 236 -15.06 -21.39 -6.41
CA GLN A 236 -14.60 -21.89 -7.72
C GLN A 236 -15.38 -21.25 -8.87
N ASN A 237 -16.71 -21.15 -8.73
CA ASN A 237 -17.59 -20.60 -9.74
C ASN A 237 -17.49 -19.07 -9.95
N ILE A 238 -16.81 -18.34 -9.06
CA ILE A 238 -16.77 -16.86 -9.15
C ILE A 238 -15.35 -16.29 -9.18
N THR A 239 -14.36 -16.98 -8.60
CA THR A 239 -13.06 -16.37 -8.33
C THR A 239 -12.30 -16.06 -9.62
N PRO A 240 -12.17 -16.98 -10.59
CA PRO A 240 -11.48 -16.69 -11.85
C PRO A 240 -12.10 -15.49 -12.60
N GLU A 241 -13.43 -15.43 -12.66
CA GLU A 241 -14.18 -14.37 -13.32
C GLU A 241 -14.01 -13.03 -12.60
N ILE A 242 -14.12 -13.02 -11.26
CA ILE A 242 -13.89 -11.82 -10.46
C ILE A 242 -12.45 -11.33 -10.62
N LEU A 243 -11.45 -12.22 -10.66
CA LEU A 243 -10.06 -11.84 -10.88
C LEU A 243 -9.89 -11.15 -12.24
N VAL A 244 -10.42 -11.74 -13.31
CA VAL A 244 -10.41 -11.12 -14.66
C VAL A 244 -11.12 -9.75 -14.65
N ALA A 245 -12.28 -9.65 -14.01
CA ALA A 245 -13.03 -8.41 -13.92
C ALA A 245 -12.26 -7.32 -13.16
N VAL A 246 -11.64 -7.66 -12.03
CA VAL A 246 -10.83 -6.75 -11.22
C VAL A 246 -9.59 -6.29 -12.01
N ILE A 247 -8.86 -7.21 -12.63
CA ILE A 247 -7.69 -6.87 -13.47
C ILE A 247 -8.09 -5.94 -14.62
N THR A 248 -9.22 -6.23 -15.28
CA THR A 248 -9.77 -5.38 -16.34
C THR A 248 -10.16 -4.00 -15.82
N ALA A 249 -10.77 -3.91 -14.64
CA ALA A 249 -11.10 -2.65 -14.00
C ALA A 249 -9.85 -1.82 -13.70
N PHE A 250 -8.74 -2.43 -13.25
CA PHE A 250 -7.47 -1.75 -13.07
C PHE A 250 -6.90 -1.23 -14.39
N LEU A 251 -6.92 -2.03 -15.46
CA LEU A 251 -6.51 -1.58 -16.80
C LEU A 251 -7.29 -0.34 -17.25
N LEU A 252 -8.62 -0.38 -17.12
CA LEU A 252 -9.50 0.74 -17.44
C LEU A 252 -9.23 1.96 -16.53
N ALA A 253 -8.97 1.75 -15.24
CA ALA A 253 -8.63 2.82 -14.31
C ALA A 253 -7.31 3.52 -14.70
N PHE A 254 -6.28 2.77 -15.11
CA PHE A 254 -5.03 3.34 -15.62
C PHE A 254 -5.26 4.11 -16.93
N LEU A 255 -6.01 3.55 -17.87
CA LEU A 255 -6.38 4.24 -19.11
C LEU A 255 -7.17 5.52 -18.84
N TRP A 256 -8.07 5.52 -17.87
CA TRP A 256 -8.82 6.73 -17.50
C TRP A 256 -7.91 7.76 -16.80
N ALA A 257 -7.01 7.32 -15.93
CA ALA A 257 -6.04 8.17 -15.25
C ALA A 257 -4.92 8.72 -16.16
N HIS A 258 -4.89 8.39 -17.45
CA HIS A 258 -3.80 8.76 -18.36
C HIS A 258 -3.53 10.27 -18.41
N LYS A 259 -4.57 11.12 -18.35
CA LYS A 259 -4.39 12.58 -18.44
C LYS A 259 -3.65 13.11 -17.23
N GLN A 260 -4.00 12.61 -16.03
CA GLN A 260 -3.39 12.99 -14.77
C GLN A 260 -1.93 12.49 -14.70
N LEU A 261 -1.67 11.26 -15.16
CA LEU A 261 -0.33 10.66 -15.13
C LEU A 261 0.61 11.20 -16.21
N LYS A 262 0.09 11.74 -17.32
CA LYS A 262 0.90 12.28 -18.42
C LYS A 262 1.41 13.70 -18.16
N HIS A 263 0.90 14.40 -17.14
CA HIS A 263 1.30 15.78 -16.87
C HIS A 263 2.81 15.83 -16.59
N LYS A 264 3.59 16.28 -17.57
CA LYS A 264 5.05 16.34 -17.46
C LYS A 264 5.41 17.23 -16.29
N ALA A 265 6.30 16.74 -15.43
CA ALA A 265 7.10 17.59 -14.56
C ALA A 265 8.03 18.39 -15.49
N SER A 266 7.56 19.56 -15.94
CA SER A 266 8.41 20.60 -16.54
C SER A 266 9.29 21.23 -15.47
#